data_AF-A0A1Y2HRM7-F1
#
_entry.id   AF-A0A1Y2HRM7-F1
#
_cell.length_a   1.000
_cell.length_b   1.000
_cell.length_c   1.000
_cell.angle_alpha   90.00
_cell.angle_beta   90.00
_cell.angle_gamma   90.00
#
_symmetry.space_group_name_H-M   'P 1'
#
loop_
_entity.id
_entity.type
_entity.pdbx_description
1 polymer ?
#
loop_
_entity_poly.entity_id
_entity_poly.type
_entity_poly.pdbx_seq_one_letter_code
_entity_poly.pdbx_strand_id
1 'polypeptide(L)'
;MAAFVTTPSLSHKRILECDQGDTDRSALAQVKLDLDLLPTLTPPDRAWANDACILRYLRAHNSDPRAALSGLMATLDWRNATAPHRIPLSRIRSEGVSGKLVTHGFSRTGMPVLYMVPRNENSTNEDLQLAYTLWTLEVCIRRMPPGVEKLVLVIDFAGMSLANSVSPSMQRKFVSVLTAHYPERLSRAYLVNAPWFFGAVWKAISPFLDPVTKPRLSLSKQRASQARTRCKDPTARRHAVGIAFRVRGRVTNR
;
A
#
# COMPACT_ATOMS: atom_id res chain seq x y z
N MET A 1 36.50 -1.38 -27.13
CA MET A 1 35.68 -2.60 -26.95
C MET A 1 34.26 -2.18 -26.61
N ALA A 2 33.34 -2.21 -27.58
CA ALA A 2 31.92 -1.94 -27.33
C ALA A 2 31.25 -3.24 -26.88
N ALA A 3 30.70 -3.26 -25.66
CA ALA A 3 29.92 -4.38 -25.16
C ALA A 3 28.59 -4.44 -25.92
N PHE A 4 28.43 -5.49 -26.74
CA PHE A 4 27.15 -5.85 -27.35
C PHE A 4 26.20 -6.28 -26.23
N VAL A 5 25.29 -5.40 -25.83
CA VAL A 5 24.13 -5.78 -25.02
C VAL A 5 23.14 -6.45 -25.97
N THR A 6 23.19 -7.77 -26.05
CA THR A 6 22.20 -8.57 -26.79
C THR A 6 20.85 -8.38 -26.12
N THR A 7 19.91 -7.76 -26.84
CA THR A 7 18.51 -7.70 -26.40
C THR A 7 17.90 -9.10 -26.57
N PRO A 8 17.27 -9.68 -25.54
CA PRO A 8 16.68 -11.01 -25.68
C PRO A 8 15.54 -10.99 -26.68
N SER A 9 15.50 -11.99 -27.56
CA SER A 9 14.46 -12.11 -28.58
C SER A 9 13.07 -12.27 -27.95
N LEU A 10 12.04 -11.84 -28.68
CA LEU A 10 10.64 -11.94 -28.24
C LEU A 10 10.19 -13.39 -27.97
N SER A 11 10.83 -14.41 -28.57
CA SER A 11 10.56 -15.81 -28.28
C SER A 11 11.12 -16.24 -26.93
N HIS A 12 12.31 -15.77 -26.56
CA HIS A 12 12.95 -16.10 -25.29
C HIS A 12 12.18 -15.50 -24.09
N LYS A 13 11.70 -14.26 -24.20
CA LYS A 13 10.83 -13.66 -23.18
C LYS A 13 9.54 -14.45 -22.96
N ARG A 14 8.93 -14.95 -24.04
CA ARG A 14 7.68 -15.71 -23.98
C ARG A 14 7.87 -17.09 -23.32
N ILE A 15 9.04 -17.71 -23.52
CA ILE A 15 9.41 -18.97 -22.84
C ILE A 15 9.58 -18.72 -21.34
N LEU A 16 10.31 -17.67 -20.94
CA LEU A 16 10.50 -17.33 -19.53
C LEU A 16 9.19 -16.96 -18.82
N GLU A 17 8.27 -16.27 -19.50
CA GLU A 17 6.93 -15.99 -18.97
C GLU A 17 6.09 -17.27 -18.81
N CYS A 18 6.24 -18.24 -19.72
CA CYS A 18 5.58 -19.54 -19.63
C CYS A 18 6.14 -20.37 -18.47
N ASP A 19 7.46 -20.50 -18.38
CA ASP A 19 8.16 -21.25 -17.32
C ASP A 19 7.84 -20.68 -15.93
N GLN A 20 7.79 -19.34 -15.81
CA GLN A 20 7.38 -18.69 -14.56
C GLN A 20 5.90 -18.95 -14.25
N GLY A 21 5.03 -18.94 -15.25
CA GLY A 21 3.61 -19.25 -15.09
C GLY A 21 3.35 -20.69 -14.61
N ASP A 22 4.12 -21.64 -15.11
CA ASP A 22 4.05 -23.05 -14.68
C ASP A 22 4.64 -23.27 -13.29
N THR A 23 5.74 -22.58 -12.99
CA THR A 23 6.36 -22.57 -11.65
C THR A 23 5.39 -22.03 -10.60
N ASP A 24 4.77 -20.88 -10.85
CA ASP A 24 3.80 -20.26 -9.94
C ASP A 24 2.56 -21.15 -9.74
N ARG A 25 2.11 -21.87 -10.79
CA ARG A 25 0.97 -22.80 -10.70
C ARG A 25 1.28 -23.99 -9.80
N SER A 26 2.46 -24.60 -9.98
CA SER A 26 2.92 -25.72 -9.15
C SER A 26 3.09 -25.28 -7.68
N ALA A 27 3.73 -24.13 -7.47
CA ALA A 27 3.95 -23.57 -6.14
C ALA A 27 2.62 -23.22 -5.44
N LEU A 28 1.64 -22.66 -6.16
CA LEU A 28 0.30 -22.42 -5.65
C LEU A 28 -0.39 -23.71 -5.22
N ALA A 29 -0.32 -24.76 -6.06
CA ALA A 29 -0.92 -26.05 -5.72
C ALA A 29 -0.32 -26.65 -4.44
N GLN A 30 1.01 -26.56 -4.29
CA GLN A 30 1.71 -27.02 -3.08
C GLN A 30 1.24 -26.26 -1.83
N VAL A 31 1.22 -24.92 -1.86
CA VAL A 31 0.78 -24.13 -0.70
C VAL A 31 -0.68 -24.42 -0.34
N LYS A 32 -1.55 -24.63 -1.33
CA LYS A 32 -2.96 -24.99 -1.08
C LYS A 32 -3.07 -26.33 -0.38
N LEU A 33 -2.34 -27.34 -0.86
CA LEU A 33 -2.31 -28.66 -0.23
C LEU A 33 -1.83 -28.55 1.22
N ASP A 34 -0.73 -27.82 1.46
CA ASP A 34 -0.19 -27.64 2.81
C ASP A 34 -1.19 -26.91 3.74
N LEU A 35 -1.89 -25.87 3.25
CA LEU A 35 -2.95 -25.19 4.02
C LEU A 35 -4.12 -26.11 4.34
N ASP A 36 -4.53 -26.98 3.42
CA ASP A 36 -5.63 -27.94 3.62
C ASP A 36 -5.30 -28.98 4.69
N LEU A 37 -4.02 -29.31 4.85
CA LEU A 37 -3.54 -30.22 5.89
C LEU A 37 -3.45 -29.58 7.29
N LEU A 38 -3.60 -28.26 7.43
CA LEU A 38 -3.54 -27.57 8.72
C LEU A 38 -4.91 -27.54 9.41
N PRO A 39 -5.16 -28.32 10.48
CA PRO A 39 -6.47 -28.38 11.14
C PRO A 39 -6.82 -27.13 11.95
N THR A 40 -5.83 -26.27 12.24
CA THR A 40 -6.00 -25.06 13.06
C THR A 40 -6.64 -23.90 12.31
N LEU A 41 -6.70 -23.95 10.97
CA LEU A 41 -7.24 -22.85 10.17
C LEU A 41 -8.77 -22.85 10.17
N THR A 42 -9.35 -21.72 10.57
CA THR A 42 -10.80 -21.54 10.56
C THR A 42 -11.33 -21.31 9.14
N PRO A 43 -12.64 -21.50 8.87
CA PRO A 43 -13.21 -21.21 7.55
C PRO A 43 -12.96 -19.76 7.08
N PRO A 44 -13.04 -18.72 7.93
CA PRO A 44 -12.62 -17.36 7.57
C PRO A 44 -11.14 -17.24 7.16
N ASP A 45 -10.23 -17.94 7.85
CA ASP A 45 -8.80 -17.93 7.51
C ASP A 45 -8.58 -18.49 6.11
N ARG A 46 -9.21 -19.64 5.80
CA ARG A 46 -9.17 -20.27 4.48
C ARG A 46 -9.74 -19.38 3.39
N ALA A 47 -10.88 -18.73 3.66
CA ALA A 47 -11.50 -17.80 2.72
C ALA A 47 -10.62 -16.58 2.42
N TRP A 48 -9.88 -16.08 3.43
CA TRP A 48 -8.93 -14.99 3.25
C TRP A 48 -7.67 -15.43 2.49
N ALA A 49 -7.17 -16.62 2.78
CA ALA A 49 -6.01 -17.26 2.12
C ALA A 49 -6.36 -17.85 0.74
N ASN A 50 -7.15 -17.13 -0.06
CA ASN A 50 -7.50 -17.54 -1.43
C ASN A 50 -6.29 -17.48 -2.39
N ASP A 51 -6.46 -18.02 -3.60
CA ASP A 51 -5.41 -18.12 -4.63
C ASP A 51 -4.70 -16.78 -4.89
N ALA A 52 -5.46 -15.68 -5.00
CA ALA A 52 -4.91 -14.35 -5.19
C ALA A 52 -4.04 -13.92 -3.99
N CYS A 53 -4.43 -14.28 -2.77
CA CYS A 53 -3.60 -14.08 -1.58
C CYS A 53 -2.32 -14.90 -1.62
N ILE A 54 -2.42 -16.20 -1.86
CA ILE A 54 -1.26 -17.10 -1.92
C ILE A 54 -0.26 -16.63 -2.98
N LEU A 55 -0.74 -16.25 -4.17
CA LEU A 55 0.10 -15.72 -5.24
C LEU A 55 0.83 -14.42 -4.86
N ARG A 56 0.25 -13.57 -4.00
CA ARG A 56 0.98 -12.40 -3.47
C ARG A 56 2.14 -12.81 -2.57
N TYR A 57 1.96 -13.82 -1.72
CA TYR A 57 3.04 -14.35 -0.89
C TYR A 57 4.10 -15.05 -1.73
N LEU A 58 3.72 -15.89 -2.68
CA LEU A 58 4.66 -16.51 -3.62
C LEU A 58 5.53 -15.47 -4.32
N ARG A 59 4.93 -14.43 -4.90
CA ARG A 59 5.70 -13.34 -5.54
C ARG A 59 6.62 -12.60 -4.57
N ALA A 60 6.21 -12.41 -3.32
CA ALA A 60 7.06 -11.77 -2.30
C ALA A 60 8.22 -12.66 -1.82
N HIS A 61 8.10 -13.98 -2.01
CA HIS A 61 9.06 -14.98 -1.59
C HIS A 61 9.70 -15.72 -2.78
N ASN A 62 9.80 -15.07 -3.95
CA ASN A 62 10.44 -15.60 -5.17
C ASN A 62 9.90 -16.99 -5.61
N SER A 63 8.60 -17.19 -5.46
CA SER A 63 7.88 -18.43 -5.77
C SER A 63 8.32 -19.67 -4.97
N ASP A 64 9.01 -19.47 -3.83
CA ASP A 64 9.28 -20.53 -2.85
C ASP A 64 8.00 -20.87 -2.06
N PRO A 65 7.44 -22.09 -2.20
CA PRO A 65 6.22 -22.49 -1.50
C PRO A 65 6.34 -22.48 0.02
N ARG A 66 7.48 -22.93 0.57
CA ARG A 66 7.67 -23.06 2.03
C ARG A 66 7.80 -21.68 2.67
N ALA A 67 8.59 -20.81 2.04
CA ALA A 67 8.75 -19.43 2.52
C ALA A 67 7.42 -18.66 2.41
N ALA A 68 6.68 -18.82 1.31
CA ALA A 68 5.37 -18.20 1.14
C ALA A 68 4.35 -18.69 2.17
N LEU A 69 4.28 -20.00 2.42
CA LEU A 69 3.41 -20.57 3.46
C LEU A 69 3.75 -20.02 4.85
N SER A 70 5.04 -19.98 5.20
CA SER A 70 5.50 -19.43 6.49
C SER A 70 5.07 -17.97 6.68
N GLY A 71 5.29 -17.11 5.67
CA GLY A 71 4.87 -15.71 5.71
C GLY A 71 3.34 -15.54 5.77
N LEU A 72 2.61 -16.39 5.05
CA LEU A 72 1.15 -16.42 5.06
C LEU A 72 0.60 -16.80 6.44
N MET A 73 1.15 -17.85 7.07
CA MET A 73 0.78 -18.29 8.42
C MET A 73 1.07 -17.21 9.46
N ALA A 74 2.26 -16.62 9.44
CA ALA A 74 2.61 -15.51 10.34
C ALA A 74 1.64 -14.33 10.19
N THR A 75 1.11 -14.11 8.99
CA THR A 75 0.11 -13.07 8.76
C THR A 75 -1.27 -13.48 9.27
N LEU A 76 -1.69 -14.73 9.13
CA LEU A 76 -2.94 -15.22 9.71
C LEU A 76 -2.94 -15.04 11.23
N ASP A 77 -1.85 -15.44 11.90
CA ASP A 77 -1.68 -15.24 13.35
C ASP A 77 -1.77 -13.76 13.73
N TRP A 78 -1.02 -12.90 13.01
CA TRP A 78 -1.06 -11.45 13.22
C TRP A 78 -2.45 -10.85 12.97
N ARG A 79 -3.17 -11.31 11.94
CA ARG A 79 -4.53 -10.85 11.60
C ARG A 79 -5.53 -11.25 12.67
N ASN A 80 -5.39 -12.44 13.23
CA ASN A 80 -6.25 -12.93 14.30
C ASN A 80 -5.99 -12.16 15.61
N ALA A 81 -4.73 -11.83 15.92
CA ALA A 81 -4.38 -11.03 17.09
C ALA A 81 -4.73 -9.53 16.95
N THR A 82 -4.46 -8.93 15.79
CA THR A 82 -4.56 -7.46 15.58
C THR A 82 -5.91 -7.03 15.01
N ALA A 83 -6.61 -7.93 14.32
CA ALA A 83 -7.90 -7.70 13.68
C ALA A 83 -7.99 -6.38 12.88
N PRO A 84 -7.06 -6.09 11.94
CA PRO A 84 -6.99 -4.81 11.23
C PRO A 84 -8.27 -4.51 10.42
N HIS A 85 -8.97 -5.56 10.00
CA HIS A 85 -10.22 -5.50 9.25
C HIS A 85 -11.45 -5.18 10.12
N ARG A 86 -11.32 -5.15 11.46
CA ARG A 86 -12.41 -4.92 12.43
C ARG A 86 -12.14 -3.76 13.39
N ILE A 87 -11.20 -2.87 13.08
CA ILE A 87 -10.91 -1.71 13.93
C ILE A 87 -12.16 -0.81 14.02
N PRO A 88 -12.71 -0.55 15.22
CA PRO A 88 -13.92 0.23 15.38
C PRO A 88 -13.65 1.72 15.11
N LEU A 89 -14.56 2.38 14.40
CA LEU A 89 -14.43 3.81 14.07
C LEU A 89 -14.29 4.70 15.30
N SER A 90 -14.92 4.33 16.42
CA SER A 90 -14.80 5.06 17.69
C SER A 90 -13.34 5.14 18.19
N ARG A 91 -12.53 4.09 17.98
CA ARG A 91 -11.11 4.06 18.39
C ARG A 91 -10.24 5.01 17.58
N ILE A 92 -10.52 5.16 16.28
CA ILE A 92 -9.66 5.87 15.32
C ILE A 92 -10.23 7.20 14.85
N ARG A 93 -11.40 7.61 15.37
CA ARG A 93 -12.08 8.85 14.94
C ARG A 93 -11.18 10.07 15.06
N SER A 94 -10.46 10.20 16.18
CA SER A 94 -9.54 11.32 16.43
C SER A 94 -8.41 11.41 15.40
N GLU A 95 -7.97 10.29 14.84
CA GLU A 95 -6.94 10.26 13.80
C GLU A 95 -7.50 10.67 12.43
N GLY A 96 -8.79 10.43 12.20
CA GLY A 96 -9.44 10.69 10.92
C GLY A 96 -9.89 12.13 10.68
N VAL A 97 -10.04 12.95 11.73
CA VAL A 97 -10.56 14.32 11.58
C VAL A 97 -9.63 15.26 10.82
N SER A 98 -8.33 14.98 10.79
CA SER A 98 -7.34 15.85 10.13
C SER A 98 -7.25 15.62 8.61
N GLY A 99 -7.79 14.51 8.10
CA GLY A 99 -7.65 14.13 6.70
C GLY A 99 -6.20 13.80 6.30
N LYS A 100 -5.36 13.38 7.24
CA LYS A 100 -3.97 12.96 6.97
C LYS A 100 -3.86 11.72 6.07
N LEU A 101 -4.89 10.88 6.06
CA LEU A 101 -5.06 9.79 5.11
C LEU A 101 -6.45 9.86 4.49
N VAL A 102 -6.53 9.80 3.15
CA VAL A 102 -7.80 9.89 2.42
C VAL A 102 -7.83 8.86 1.31
N THR A 103 -8.89 8.04 1.27
CA THR A 103 -9.11 7.09 0.17
C THR A 103 -10.06 7.72 -0.84
N HIS A 104 -9.60 8.03 -2.05
CA HIS A 104 -10.44 8.72 -3.03
C HIS A 104 -10.06 8.38 -4.47
N GLY A 105 -11.06 8.11 -5.31
CA GLY A 105 -10.85 7.83 -6.73
C GLY A 105 -10.08 6.54 -7.05
N PHE A 106 -9.82 6.35 -8.34
CA PHE A 106 -9.14 5.20 -8.91
C PHE A 106 -8.13 5.64 -9.97
N SER A 107 -7.07 4.86 -10.13
CA SER A 107 -6.10 5.02 -11.21
C SER A 107 -6.73 4.63 -12.56
N ARG A 108 -6.02 4.90 -13.66
CA ARG A 108 -6.44 4.49 -15.03
C ARG A 108 -6.65 2.98 -15.19
N THR A 109 -6.04 2.16 -14.33
CA THR A 109 -6.15 0.70 -14.35
C THR A 109 -7.03 0.18 -13.21
N GLY A 110 -7.90 1.03 -12.64
CA GLY A 110 -8.87 0.62 -11.62
C GLY A 110 -8.30 0.43 -10.21
N MET A 111 -7.04 0.79 -9.97
CA MET A 111 -6.44 0.68 -8.63
C MET A 111 -6.91 1.82 -7.72
N PRO A 112 -7.40 1.54 -6.50
CA PRO A 112 -7.79 2.59 -5.57
C PRO A 112 -6.60 3.48 -5.22
N VAL A 113 -6.86 4.78 -5.02
CA VAL A 113 -5.83 5.76 -4.65
C VAL A 113 -5.94 6.13 -3.18
N LEU A 114 -4.83 5.96 -2.46
CA LEU A 114 -4.63 6.43 -1.09
C LEU A 114 -3.81 7.72 -1.14
N TYR A 115 -4.35 8.79 -0.57
CA TYR A 115 -3.65 10.05 -0.37
C TYR A 115 -3.14 10.13 1.06
N MET A 116 -1.89 10.53 1.21
CA MET A 116 -1.23 10.79 2.48
C MET A 116 -0.77 12.25 2.51
N VAL A 117 -1.16 12.97 3.56
CA VAL A 117 -0.88 14.39 3.74
C VAL A 117 -0.16 14.56 5.08
N PRO A 118 1.17 14.36 5.14
CA PRO A 118 1.88 14.29 6.41
C PRO A 118 1.73 15.54 7.28
N ARG A 119 1.67 16.75 6.69
CA ARG A 119 1.46 18.02 7.41
C ARG A 119 0.20 18.06 8.28
N ASN A 120 -0.75 17.17 8.06
CA ASN A 120 -1.99 17.04 8.83
C ASN A 120 -1.86 16.01 9.97
N GLU A 121 -0.64 15.56 10.29
CA GLU A 121 -0.41 14.73 11.48
C GLU A 121 -0.89 15.48 12.73
N ASN A 122 -1.67 14.80 13.54
CA ASN A 122 -2.50 15.43 14.58
C ASN A 122 -2.42 14.70 15.92
N SER A 123 -1.58 13.68 16.04
CA SER A 123 -1.31 13.00 17.29
C SER A 123 0.15 12.57 17.38
N THR A 124 0.55 12.12 18.56
CA THR A 124 1.85 11.47 18.84
C THR A 124 1.66 10.03 19.30
N ASN A 125 0.42 9.53 19.31
CA ASN A 125 0.08 8.19 19.77
C ASN A 125 0.31 7.19 18.62
N GLU A 126 1.45 6.52 18.64
CA GLU A 126 1.85 5.58 17.58
C GLU A 126 0.87 4.41 17.39
N ASP A 127 0.19 3.97 18.45
CA ASP A 127 -0.78 2.86 18.35
C ASP A 127 -2.07 3.29 17.65
N LEU A 128 -2.55 4.50 17.91
CA LEU A 128 -3.69 5.08 17.19
C LEU A 128 -3.32 5.39 15.75
N GLN A 129 -2.13 5.94 15.51
CA GLN A 129 -1.62 6.20 14.15
C GLN A 129 -1.54 4.91 13.34
N LEU A 130 -0.99 3.83 13.92
CA LEU A 130 -0.92 2.54 13.26
C LEU A 130 -2.32 1.97 13.00
N ALA A 131 -3.19 1.97 14.00
CA ALA A 131 -4.56 1.48 13.85
C ALA A 131 -5.33 2.21 12.75
N TYR A 132 -5.23 3.55 12.70
CA TYR A 132 -5.88 4.35 11.65
C TYR A 132 -5.29 4.08 10.26
N THR A 133 -3.97 3.91 10.17
CA THR A 133 -3.30 3.60 8.91
C THR A 133 -3.71 2.22 8.38
N LEU A 134 -3.74 1.21 9.24
CA LEU A 134 -4.19 -0.15 8.90
C LEU A 134 -5.67 -0.17 8.50
N TRP A 135 -6.52 0.51 9.25
CA TRP A 135 -7.93 0.65 8.90
C TRP A 135 -8.10 1.28 7.51
N THR A 136 -7.35 2.35 7.23
CA THR A 136 -7.41 3.03 5.93
C THR A 136 -6.92 2.14 4.79
N LEU A 137 -5.87 1.35 5.02
CA LEU A 137 -5.36 0.38 4.07
C LEU A 137 -6.39 -0.73 3.78
N GLU A 138 -7.04 -1.27 4.81
CA GLU A 138 -8.11 -2.26 4.69
C GLU A 138 -9.34 -1.69 3.95
N VAL A 139 -9.66 -0.40 4.14
CA VAL A 139 -10.68 0.31 3.32
C VAL A 139 -10.27 0.35 1.85
N CYS A 140 -9.01 0.66 1.54
CA CYS A 140 -8.50 0.61 0.17
C CYS A 140 -8.62 -0.78 -0.45
N ILE A 141 -8.24 -1.82 0.30
CA ILE A 141 -8.31 -3.22 -0.17
C ILE A 141 -9.76 -3.62 -0.45
N ARG A 142 -10.71 -3.28 0.43
CA ARG A 142 -12.14 -3.56 0.21
C ARG A 142 -12.73 -2.85 -1.01
N ARG A 143 -12.13 -1.74 -1.44
CA ARG A 143 -12.58 -0.98 -2.62
C ARG A 143 -11.98 -1.49 -3.93
N MET A 144 -11.08 -2.49 -3.89
CA MET A 144 -10.47 -3.03 -5.10
C MET A 144 -11.53 -3.76 -5.96
N PRO A 145 -11.68 -3.41 -7.26
CA PRO A 145 -12.50 -4.18 -8.18
C PRO A 145 -12.00 -5.63 -8.34
N PRO A 146 -12.83 -6.54 -8.87
CA PRO A 146 -12.38 -7.89 -9.23
C PRO A 146 -11.14 -7.85 -10.14
N GLY A 147 -10.14 -8.68 -9.81
CA GLY A 147 -8.86 -8.73 -10.52
C GLY A 147 -7.86 -7.61 -10.18
N VAL A 148 -8.22 -6.65 -9.34
CA VAL A 148 -7.30 -5.61 -8.86
C VAL A 148 -6.76 -5.98 -7.48
N GLU A 149 -5.43 -6.06 -7.35
CA GLU A 149 -4.79 -6.46 -6.09
C GLU A 149 -3.96 -5.36 -5.42
N LYS A 150 -3.68 -4.29 -6.18
CA LYS A 150 -2.72 -3.24 -5.84
C LYS A 150 -3.39 -1.87 -5.72
N LEU A 151 -2.79 -0.99 -4.92
CA LEU A 151 -3.20 0.40 -4.76
C LEU A 151 -2.14 1.37 -5.28
N VAL A 152 -2.54 2.61 -5.51
CA VAL A 152 -1.64 3.74 -5.76
C VAL A 152 -1.58 4.61 -4.52
N LEU A 153 -0.37 4.94 -4.08
CA LEU A 153 -0.12 5.87 -2.99
C LEU A 153 0.28 7.25 -3.57
N VAL A 154 -0.31 8.32 -3.05
CA VAL A 154 0.08 9.70 -3.35
C VAL A 154 0.44 10.38 -2.05
N ILE A 155 1.67 10.85 -1.92
CA ILE A 155 2.17 11.52 -0.71
C ILE A 155 2.39 12.99 -1.05
N ASP A 156 1.60 13.88 -0.43
CA ASP A 156 1.73 15.33 -0.56
C ASP A 156 2.61 15.92 0.54
N PHE A 157 3.85 16.22 0.19
CA PHE A 157 4.83 16.78 1.13
C PHE A 157 4.72 18.30 1.31
N ALA A 158 3.76 18.98 0.66
CA ALA A 158 3.60 20.43 0.86
C ALA A 158 3.39 20.74 2.35
N GLY A 159 4.18 21.66 2.89
CA GLY A 159 4.10 22.08 4.31
C GLY A 159 4.56 21.02 5.32
N MET A 160 5.18 19.91 4.88
CA MET A 160 5.80 18.97 5.80
C MET A 160 7.02 19.61 6.49
N SER A 161 7.11 19.40 7.79
CA SER A 161 8.27 19.59 8.64
C SER A 161 8.43 18.37 9.54
N LEU A 162 9.57 18.25 10.24
CA LEU A 162 9.77 17.16 11.20
C LEU A 162 8.77 17.23 12.37
N ALA A 163 8.32 18.43 12.74
CA ALA A 163 7.40 18.65 13.86
C ALA A 163 5.95 18.24 13.57
N ASN A 164 5.55 18.18 12.30
CA ASN A 164 4.20 17.80 11.89
C ASN A 164 4.23 16.52 11.05
N SER A 165 5.12 15.59 11.38
CA SER A 165 5.26 14.29 10.74
C SER A 165 5.35 13.19 11.78
N VAL A 166 5.03 11.95 11.37
CA VAL A 166 5.17 10.78 12.24
C VAL A 166 6.63 10.56 12.66
N SER A 167 6.82 10.08 13.90
CA SER A 167 8.14 9.75 14.45
C SER A 167 8.87 8.70 13.60
N PRO A 168 10.22 8.69 13.58
CA PRO A 168 10.98 7.63 12.91
C PRO A 168 10.71 6.22 13.45
N SER A 169 10.31 6.08 14.73
CA SER A 169 9.86 4.80 15.32
C SER A 169 8.56 4.33 14.68
N MET A 170 7.57 5.21 14.59
CA MET A 170 6.29 4.90 13.96
C MET A 170 6.45 4.55 12.47
N GLN A 171 7.30 5.29 11.74
CA GLN A 171 7.62 4.98 10.35
C GLN A 171 8.19 3.56 10.19
N ARG A 172 9.15 3.16 11.05
CA ARG A 172 9.72 1.81 11.04
C ARG A 172 8.67 0.74 11.37
N LYS A 173 7.84 0.98 12.39
CA LYS A 173 6.74 0.08 12.77
C LYS A 173 5.79 -0.14 11.58
N PHE A 174 5.40 0.94 10.90
CA PHE A 174 4.52 0.86 9.74
C PHE A 174 5.15 0.09 8.57
N VAL A 175 6.41 0.40 8.22
CA VAL A 175 7.11 -0.30 7.13
C VAL A 175 7.23 -1.80 7.42
N SER A 176 7.61 -2.17 8.64
CA SER A 176 7.71 -3.57 9.07
C SER A 176 6.38 -4.32 8.92
N VAL A 177 5.26 -3.71 9.34
CA VAL A 177 3.93 -4.31 9.18
C VAL A 177 3.54 -4.43 7.70
N LEU A 178 3.84 -3.43 6.87
CA LEU A 178 3.54 -3.49 5.44
C LEU A 178 4.32 -4.61 4.74
N THR A 179 5.62 -4.71 5.00
CA THR A 179 6.47 -5.72 4.34
C THR A 179 6.11 -7.14 4.78
N ALA A 180 5.74 -7.33 6.05
CA ALA A 180 5.40 -8.65 6.58
C ALA A 180 3.97 -9.11 6.21
N HIS A 181 2.99 -8.20 6.27
CA HIS A 181 1.57 -8.58 6.27
C HIS A 181 0.75 -8.04 5.09
N TYR A 182 1.34 -7.15 4.28
CA TYR A 182 0.70 -6.61 3.07
C TYR A 182 1.59 -6.76 1.83
N PRO A 183 2.11 -7.98 1.55
CA PRO A 183 2.98 -8.19 0.40
C PRO A 183 2.27 -7.83 -0.90
N GLU A 184 3.04 -7.29 -1.84
CA GLU A 184 2.59 -6.98 -3.19
C GLU A 184 1.37 -6.02 -3.29
N ARG A 185 1.05 -5.23 -2.25
CA ARG A 185 -0.10 -4.30 -2.28
C ARG A 185 0.18 -2.95 -2.94
N LEU A 186 1.41 -2.48 -2.97
CA LEU A 186 1.76 -1.19 -3.57
C LEU A 186 2.08 -1.34 -5.05
N SER A 187 1.32 -0.69 -5.93
CA SER A 187 1.67 -0.58 -7.36
C SER A 187 2.71 0.50 -7.59
N ARG A 188 2.37 1.74 -7.21
CA ARG A 188 3.20 2.93 -7.36
C ARG A 188 2.96 3.90 -6.23
N ALA A 189 4.02 4.59 -5.83
CA ALA A 189 3.96 5.75 -4.97
C ALA A 189 4.36 7.02 -5.74
N TYR A 190 3.53 8.05 -5.67
CA TYR A 190 3.79 9.36 -6.25
C TYR A 190 4.09 10.34 -5.13
N LEU A 191 5.26 10.96 -5.20
CA LEU A 191 5.70 11.96 -4.23
C LEU A 191 5.52 13.33 -4.88
N VAL A 192 4.59 14.13 -4.35
CA VAL A 192 4.26 15.46 -4.87
C VAL A 192 4.65 16.55 -3.89
N ASN A 193 4.98 17.73 -4.42
CA ASN A 193 5.42 18.89 -3.63
C ASN A 193 6.58 18.55 -2.67
N ALA A 194 7.46 17.65 -3.11
CA ALA A 194 8.63 17.24 -2.34
C ALA A 194 9.48 18.48 -2.00
N PRO A 195 9.83 18.69 -0.72
CA PRO A 195 10.63 19.83 -0.31
C PRO A 195 12.03 19.75 -0.92
N TRP A 196 12.74 20.88 -0.96
CA TRP A 196 14.13 20.92 -1.43
C TRP A 196 15.05 19.94 -0.67
N PHE A 197 14.72 19.64 0.59
CA PHE A 197 15.42 18.66 1.43
C PHE A 197 14.94 17.21 1.28
N PHE A 198 14.07 16.90 0.30
CA PHE A 198 13.56 15.54 0.08
C PHE A 198 14.67 14.49 -0.08
N GLY A 199 15.83 14.87 -0.64
CA GLY A 199 16.98 13.97 -0.72
C GLY A 199 17.45 13.44 0.64
N ALA A 200 17.35 14.24 1.71
CA ALA A 200 17.70 13.82 3.06
C ALA A 200 16.64 12.87 3.64
N VAL A 201 15.36 13.17 3.45
CA VAL A 201 14.24 12.30 3.86
C VAL A 201 14.30 10.96 3.13
N TRP A 202 14.59 10.96 1.83
CA TRP A 202 14.76 9.74 1.04
C TRP A 202 15.95 8.89 1.51
N LYS A 203 17.09 9.51 1.84
CA LYS A 203 18.23 8.81 2.44
C LYS A 203 17.88 8.16 3.79
N ALA A 204 17.00 8.79 4.58
CA ALA A 204 16.54 8.21 5.84
C ALA A 204 15.56 7.04 5.63
N ILE A 205 14.65 7.12 4.66
CA ILE A 205 13.59 6.11 4.47
C ILE A 205 14.05 4.94 3.57
N SER A 206 14.87 5.22 2.55
CA SER A 206 15.27 4.22 1.54
C SER A 206 15.95 2.95 2.07
N PRO A 207 16.71 2.94 3.19
CA PRO A 207 17.27 1.70 3.76
C PRO A 207 16.19 0.73 4.23
N PHE A 208 15.02 1.24 4.60
CA PHE A 208 13.90 0.45 5.11
C PHE A 208 12.97 -0.07 4.01
N LEU A 209 13.16 0.37 2.76
CA LEU A 209 12.37 -0.09 1.62
C LEU A 209 13.08 -1.28 0.96
N ASP A 210 12.35 -2.37 0.80
CA ASP A 210 12.80 -3.54 0.04
C ASP A 210 13.27 -3.12 -1.38
N PRO A 211 14.35 -3.71 -1.93
CA PRO A 211 14.77 -3.54 -3.33
C PRO A 211 13.64 -3.59 -4.36
N VAL A 212 12.58 -4.37 -4.16
CA VAL A 212 11.41 -4.47 -5.05
C VAL A 212 10.46 -3.27 -4.90
N THR A 213 10.49 -2.60 -3.75
CA THR A 213 9.66 -1.43 -3.43
C THR A 213 10.30 -0.13 -3.91
N LYS A 214 11.65 0.00 -3.84
CA LYS A 214 12.39 1.21 -4.27
C LYS A 214 12.02 1.70 -5.69
N PRO A 215 11.96 0.85 -6.73
CA PRO A 215 11.62 1.27 -8.09
C PRO A 215 10.15 1.70 -8.26
N ARG A 216 9.27 1.31 -7.33
CA ARG A 216 7.84 1.67 -7.36
C ARG A 216 7.60 3.11 -6.92
N LEU A 217 8.60 3.77 -6.34
CA LEU A 217 8.53 5.17 -5.96
C LEU A 217 8.95 6.06 -7.12
N SER A 218 8.01 6.88 -7.56
CA SER A 218 8.22 7.88 -8.59
C SER A 218 8.13 9.28 -7.99
N LEU A 219 9.24 10.00 -8.05
CA LEU A 219 9.27 11.42 -7.72
C LEU A 219 8.65 12.18 -8.89
N SER A 220 7.42 12.66 -8.73
CA SER A 220 6.85 13.59 -9.69
C SER A 220 7.38 14.98 -9.40
N LYS A 221 8.26 15.51 -10.28
CA LYS A 221 8.66 16.93 -10.28
C LYS A 221 7.50 17.90 -10.58
N GLN A 222 6.31 17.35 -10.84
CA GLN A 222 5.16 18.11 -11.27
C GLN A 222 4.40 18.62 -10.05
N ARG A 223 4.17 19.94 -10.00
CA ARG A 223 3.16 20.55 -9.12
C ARG A 223 1.87 19.74 -9.28
N ALA A 224 1.16 19.45 -8.18
CA ALA A 224 -0.03 18.59 -8.09
C ALA A 224 -1.05 18.70 -9.26
N SER A 225 -1.04 19.82 -9.99
CA SER A 225 -1.66 20.06 -11.30
C SER A 225 -1.57 18.96 -12.37
N GLN A 226 -0.50 18.16 -12.50
CA GLN A 226 -0.41 17.12 -13.55
C GLN A 226 -0.78 15.70 -13.09
N ALA A 227 -0.90 15.46 -11.77
CA ALA A 227 -1.66 14.32 -11.27
C ALA A 227 -3.17 14.47 -11.57
N ARG A 228 -3.65 15.71 -11.82
CA ARG A 228 -5.05 16.01 -12.18
C ARG A 228 -5.46 15.48 -13.56
N THR A 229 -4.55 15.34 -14.51
CA THR A 229 -4.87 14.90 -15.89
C THR A 229 -5.01 13.39 -16.06
N ARG A 230 -4.70 12.59 -15.03
CA ARG A 230 -4.73 11.12 -15.10
C ARG A 230 -5.88 10.46 -14.33
N CYS A 231 -6.57 11.22 -13.47
CA CYS A 231 -7.77 10.79 -12.75
C CYS A 231 -9.02 11.41 -13.40
N LYS A 232 -10.00 10.59 -13.79
CA LYS A 232 -11.22 11.03 -14.49
C LYS A 232 -12.29 11.61 -13.58
N ASP A 233 -12.11 11.61 -12.25
CA ASP A 233 -13.13 12.08 -11.30
C ASP A 233 -13.05 13.60 -11.07
N PRO A 234 -14.06 14.40 -11.49
CA PRO A 234 -14.13 15.84 -11.25
C PRO A 234 -14.24 16.22 -9.77
N THR A 235 -14.71 15.29 -8.93
CA THR A 235 -14.88 15.45 -7.48
C THR A 235 -13.53 15.33 -6.75
N ALA A 236 -12.65 14.42 -7.20
CA ALA A 236 -11.26 14.33 -6.74
C ALA A 236 -10.47 15.63 -6.97
N ARG A 237 -10.78 16.34 -8.05
CA ARG A 237 -10.15 17.63 -8.40
C ARG A 237 -10.53 18.75 -7.42
N ARG A 238 -11.75 18.71 -6.85
CA ARG A 238 -12.19 19.63 -5.81
C ARG A 238 -11.65 19.25 -4.43
N HIS A 239 -11.47 17.96 -4.13
CA HIS A 239 -10.94 17.53 -2.82
C HIS A 239 -9.44 17.81 -2.64
N ALA A 240 -8.63 17.75 -3.71
CA ALA A 240 -7.23 18.20 -3.66
C ALA A 240 -7.07 19.73 -3.48
N VAL A 241 -8.15 20.50 -3.64
CA VAL A 241 -8.21 21.96 -3.38
C VAL A 241 -9.04 22.28 -2.13
N GLY A 242 -9.92 21.39 -1.70
CA GLY A 242 -10.92 21.60 -0.64
C GLY A 242 -10.55 21.06 0.74
N ILE A 243 -9.46 20.30 0.91
CA ILE A 243 -8.97 19.89 2.24
C ILE A 243 -8.27 21.07 2.98
N ALA A 244 -8.23 22.27 2.37
CA ALA A 244 -7.70 23.49 2.99
C ALA A 244 -8.76 24.59 3.29
N PHE A 245 -10.05 24.43 2.94
CA PHE A 245 -11.08 25.41 3.30
C PHE A 245 -12.43 24.72 3.49
N ARG A 246 -12.83 24.51 4.76
CA ARG A 246 -14.13 24.91 5.36
C ARG A 246 -14.39 24.16 6.68
N VAL A 247 -13.59 24.48 7.71
CA VAL A 247 -14.07 24.49 9.10
C VAL A 247 -14.20 25.96 9.48
N ARG A 248 -15.29 26.60 9.03
CA ARG A 248 -15.88 27.83 9.60
C ARG A 248 -17.16 28.19 8.82
N GLY A 249 -18.27 28.22 9.55
CA GLY A 249 -19.49 28.98 9.24
C GLY A 249 -20.54 28.32 8.34
N ARG A 250 -21.57 27.72 8.94
CA ARG A 250 -22.88 28.37 9.20
C ARG A 250 -23.87 27.36 9.78
N VAL A 251 -24.23 27.58 11.04
CA VAL A 251 -25.59 27.28 11.53
C VAL A 251 -26.52 28.19 10.73
N THR A 252 -27.44 27.62 9.97
CA THR A 252 -28.64 28.33 9.52
C THR A 252 -29.83 27.52 9.97
N ASN A 253 -30.56 28.11 10.91
CA ASN A 253 -31.89 27.74 11.33
C ASN A 253 -32.83 27.68 10.12
N ARG A 254 -33.55 26.57 9.97
CA ARG A 254 -34.94 26.52 9.53
C ARG A 254 -35.62 25.41 10.30
#